data_AF-A0A7R9MVN9-F1
#
_entry.id   AF-A0A7R9MVN9-F1
#
_cell.length_a   1.000
_cell.length_b   1.000
_cell.length_c   1.000
_cell.angle_alpha   90.00
_cell.angle_beta   90.00
_cell.angle_gamma   90.00
#
_symmetry.space_group_name_H-M   'P 1'
#
loop_
_entity.id
_entity.type
_entity.pdbx_description
1 polymer ?
#
loop_
_entity_poly.entity_id
_entity_poly.type
_entity_poly.pdbx_seq_one_letter_code
_entity_poly.pdbx_strand_id
1 'polypeptide(L)'
;MHISFESGVLEDPLHPPIDDMYLMTTNPNLWPNEAEEIKITFAKGLPQEVENLSTKFKVEDSVEILKYLNKLGGKHGIGRIDIVEDRYIGMKSRGVYETPGGTILWTAIRDLELLCLDREVNKIRAKLAQEFAEK
;
A
#
# COMPACT_ATOMS: atom_id res chain seq x y z
N MET A 1 2.91 -8.78 -3.19
CA MET A 1 2.91 -7.32 -3.00
C MET A 1 1.48 -6.82 -2.99
N HIS A 2 0.72 -7.12 -4.04
CA HIS A 2 -0.71 -6.89 -4.10
C HIS A 2 -1.48 -8.13 -4.60
N ILE A 3 -2.81 -8.04 -4.60
CA ILE A 3 -3.71 -8.82 -5.48
C ILE A 3 -4.48 -7.81 -6.34
N SER A 4 -4.70 -8.14 -7.62
CA SER A 4 -5.47 -7.34 -8.57
C SER A 4 -6.74 -8.10 -9.01
N PHE A 5 -7.81 -7.34 -9.20
CA PHE A 5 -9.08 -7.82 -9.75
C PHE A 5 -9.47 -6.92 -10.92
N GLU A 6 -9.78 -7.54 -12.05
CA GLU A 6 -10.13 -6.88 -13.31
C GLU A 6 -11.05 -7.79 -14.11
N SER A 7 -11.53 -7.32 -15.27
CA SER A 7 -12.44 -8.06 -16.15
C SER A 7 -13.81 -8.36 -15.54
N GLY A 8 -14.64 -9.10 -16.28
CA GLY A 8 -15.96 -9.55 -15.82
C GLY A 8 -16.89 -8.37 -15.49
N VAL A 9 -17.54 -8.41 -14.33
CA VAL A 9 -18.44 -7.33 -13.88
C VAL A 9 -17.72 -6.01 -13.63
N LEU A 10 -16.39 -6.04 -13.41
CA LEU A 10 -15.61 -4.83 -13.15
C LEU A 10 -15.31 -4.04 -14.44
N GLU A 11 -15.51 -4.61 -15.64
CA GLU A 11 -15.36 -3.85 -16.90
C GLU A 11 -16.34 -2.68 -17.01
N ASP A 12 -17.50 -2.76 -16.35
CA ASP A 12 -18.41 -1.63 -16.22
C ASP A 12 -18.01 -0.78 -15.00
N PRO A 13 -17.47 0.45 -15.18
CA PRO A 13 -17.05 1.31 -14.07
C PRO A 13 -18.21 1.75 -13.16
N LEU A 14 -19.45 1.64 -13.63
CA LEU A 14 -20.64 1.95 -12.83
C LEU A 14 -21.03 0.81 -11.90
N HIS A 15 -20.49 -0.39 -12.12
CA HIS A 15 -20.74 -1.52 -11.25
C HIS A 15 -19.83 -1.45 -10.01
N PRO A 16 -20.36 -1.36 -8.78
CA PRO A 16 -19.51 -1.33 -7.59
C PRO A 16 -18.75 -2.65 -7.40
N PRO A 17 -17.56 -2.65 -6.76
CA PRO A 17 -16.88 -3.89 -6.40
C PRO A 17 -17.74 -4.77 -5.48
N ILE A 18 -17.76 -6.08 -5.74
CA ILE A 18 -18.41 -7.10 -4.92
C ILE A 18 -17.63 -7.32 -3.61
N ASP A 19 -18.32 -7.29 -2.46
CA ASP A 19 -17.70 -7.40 -1.13
C ASP A 19 -16.85 -8.65 -0.90
N ASP A 20 -17.22 -9.78 -1.49
CA ASP A 20 -16.54 -11.07 -1.30
C ASP A 20 -15.34 -11.26 -2.24
N MET A 21 -15.00 -10.27 -3.08
CA MET A 21 -13.85 -10.39 -3.98
C MET A 21 -12.50 -10.24 -3.27
N TYR A 22 -12.47 -9.49 -2.16
CA TYR A 22 -11.24 -9.10 -1.50
C TYR A 22 -10.59 -10.27 -0.75
N LEU A 23 -9.31 -10.53 -1.02
CA LEU A 23 -8.59 -11.71 -0.51
C LEU A 23 -7.49 -11.34 0.50
N MET A 24 -6.92 -10.13 0.42
CA MET A 24 -5.87 -9.68 1.34
C MET A 24 -6.39 -8.85 2.52
N THR A 25 -7.48 -8.13 2.32
CA THR A 25 -8.02 -7.16 3.26
C THR A 25 -9.41 -7.59 3.74
N THR A 26 -9.66 -7.43 5.03
CA THR A 26 -10.91 -7.84 5.67
C THR A 26 -12.07 -6.93 5.27
N ASN A 27 -13.31 -7.45 5.37
CA ASN A 27 -14.52 -6.67 5.15
C ASN A 27 -14.62 -5.51 6.19
N PRO A 28 -15.07 -4.30 5.79
CA PRO A 28 -15.27 -3.17 6.70
C PRO A 28 -16.00 -3.49 8.01
N ASN A 29 -16.98 -4.39 7.96
CA ASN A 29 -17.75 -4.79 9.14
C ASN A 29 -16.95 -5.62 10.16
N LEU A 30 -15.79 -6.12 9.78
CA LEU A 30 -14.90 -6.94 10.62
C LEU A 30 -13.64 -6.19 11.06
N TRP A 31 -13.51 -4.91 10.70
CA TRP A 31 -12.35 -4.12 11.09
C TRP A 31 -12.34 -3.89 12.61
N PRO A 32 -11.15 -3.95 13.25
CA PRO A 32 -11.02 -3.58 14.64
C PRO A 32 -11.40 -2.10 14.85
N ASN A 33 -12.06 -1.81 15.97
CA ASN A 33 -12.36 -0.42 16.38
C ASN A 33 -11.18 0.27 17.08
N GLU A 34 -10.12 -0.47 17.41
CA GLU A 34 -8.93 0.05 18.08
C GLU A 34 -7.77 0.14 17.08
N ALA A 35 -7.09 1.27 17.09
CA ALA A 35 -5.90 1.46 16.28
C ALA A 35 -4.73 0.63 16.81
N GLU A 36 -3.91 0.11 15.89
CA GLU A 36 -2.62 -0.49 16.24
C GLU A 36 -1.48 0.45 15.86
N GLU A 37 -0.65 0.78 16.84
CA GLU A 37 0.52 1.62 16.63
C GLU A 37 1.74 0.77 16.29
N ILE A 38 2.41 1.14 15.21
CA ILE A 38 3.66 0.53 14.76
C ILE A 38 4.74 1.58 14.59
N LYS A 39 5.99 1.19 14.84
CA LYS A 39 7.19 1.95 14.52
C LYS A 39 7.92 1.24 13.38
N ILE A 40 8.25 1.98 12.33
CA ILE A 40 9.02 1.47 11.21
C ILE A 40 10.37 2.18 11.19
N THR A 41 11.45 1.42 11.33
CA THR A 41 12.82 1.95 11.28
C THR A 41 13.33 1.82 9.85
N PHE A 42 13.83 2.92 9.29
CA PHE A 42 14.44 2.95 7.97
C PHE A 42 15.95 3.22 8.05
N ALA A 43 16.71 2.63 7.13
CA ALA A 43 18.10 2.99 6.88
C ALA A 43 18.32 3.17 5.38
N LYS A 44 18.87 4.32 4.96
CA LYS A 44 19.12 4.65 3.55
C LYS A 44 17.88 4.45 2.65
N GLY A 45 16.70 4.78 3.17
CA GLY A 45 15.42 4.67 2.45
C GLY A 45 14.80 3.27 2.44
N LEU A 46 15.43 2.26 3.05
CA LEU A 46 14.93 0.89 3.10
C LEU A 46 14.41 0.56 4.51
N PRO A 47 13.26 -0.14 4.64
CA PRO A 47 12.79 -0.59 5.94
C PRO A 47 13.75 -1.65 6.50
N GLN A 48 14.09 -1.54 7.79
CA GLN A 48 15.02 -2.44 8.48
C GLN A 48 14.39 -3.12 9.70
N GLU A 49 13.38 -2.51 10.30
CA GLU A 49 12.67 -3.06 11.46
C GLU A 49 11.23 -2.56 11.43
N VAL A 50 10.29 -3.43 11.79
CA VAL A 50 8.93 -3.04 12.21
C VAL A 50 8.69 -3.54 13.63
N GLU A 51 8.22 -2.64 14.49
CA GLU A 51 7.86 -2.92 15.88
C GLU A 51 6.40 -2.55 16.13
N ASN A 52 5.63 -3.46 16.70
CA ASN A 52 4.28 -3.16 17.21
C ASN A 52 4.38 -2.66 18.65
N LEU A 53 3.93 -1.42 18.88
CA LEU A 53 4.18 -0.74 20.15
C LEU A 53 3.38 -1.34 21.31
N SER A 54 2.23 -1.93 21.04
CA SER A 54 1.35 -2.57 22.04
C SER A 54 1.85 -3.96 22.43
N THR A 55 2.17 -4.79 21.44
CA THR A 55 2.57 -6.20 21.67
C THR A 55 4.08 -6.40 21.87
N LYS A 56 4.89 -5.38 21.58
CA LYS A 56 6.35 -5.44 21.52
C LYS A 56 6.91 -6.47 20.53
N PHE A 57 6.07 -6.98 19.62
CA PHE A 57 6.50 -7.84 18.53
C PHE A 57 7.40 -7.05 17.56
N LYS A 58 8.48 -7.68 17.11
CA LYS A 58 9.48 -7.09 16.20
C LYS A 58 9.83 -8.03 15.06
N VAL A 59 10.11 -7.44 13.91
CA VAL A 59 10.56 -8.15 12.71
C VAL A 59 11.56 -7.31 11.94
N GLU A 60 12.66 -7.94 11.52
CA GLU A 60 13.80 -7.26 10.84
C GLU A 60 14.07 -7.84 9.43
N ASP A 61 13.69 -9.09 9.17
CA ASP A 61 13.83 -9.67 7.84
C ASP A 61 12.90 -8.95 6.84
N SER A 62 13.45 -8.59 5.68
CA SER A 62 12.74 -7.80 4.66
C SER A 62 11.44 -8.45 4.16
N VAL A 63 11.41 -9.77 4.01
CA VAL A 63 10.22 -10.50 3.54
C VAL A 63 9.21 -10.59 4.67
N GLU A 64 9.67 -10.88 5.88
CA GLU A 64 8.81 -10.97 7.05
C GLU A 64 8.23 -9.60 7.45
N ILE A 65 8.95 -8.49 7.26
CA ILE A 65 8.43 -7.12 7.38
C ILE A 65 7.22 -6.95 6.46
N LEU A 66 7.37 -7.26 5.16
CA LEU A 66 6.28 -7.08 4.21
C LEU A 66 5.09 -8.00 4.52
N LYS A 67 5.34 -9.26 4.90
CA LYS A 67 4.28 -10.19 5.32
C LYS A 67 3.54 -9.70 6.57
N TYR A 68 4.28 -9.21 7.56
CA TYR A 68 3.71 -8.67 8.78
C TYR A 68 2.82 -7.45 8.49
N LEU A 69 3.32 -6.50 7.68
CA LEU A 69 2.56 -5.32 7.27
C LEU A 69 1.37 -5.67 6.37
N ASN A 70 1.47 -6.70 5.52
CA ASN A 70 0.31 -7.20 4.75
C ASN A 70 -0.76 -7.76 5.68
N LYS A 71 -0.38 -8.55 6.69
CA LYS A 71 -1.32 -9.09 7.67
C LYS A 71 -1.98 -7.98 8.49
N LEU A 72 -1.18 -7.02 8.97
CA LEU A 72 -1.67 -5.91 9.78
C LEU A 72 -2.57 -4.98 8.96
N GLY A 73 -2.10 -4.51 7.80
CA GLY A 73 -2.89 -3.67 6.90
C GLY A 73 -4.15 -4.38 6.41
N GLY A 74 -4.04 -5.67 6.11
CA GLY A 74 -5.17 -6.51 5.73
C GLY A 74 -6.26 -6.56 6.81
N LYS A 75 -5.86 -6.76 8.08
CA LYS A 75 -6.76 -6.76 9.25
C LYS A 75 -7.54 -5.44 9.40
N HIS A 76 -6.91 -4.31 9.08
CA HIS A 76 -7.46 -2.96 9.23
C HIS A 76 -7.99 -2.36 7.91
N GLY A 77 -8.14 -3.16 6.84
CA GLY A 77 -8.69 -2.69 5.57
C GLY A 77 -7.81 -1.75 4.75
N ILE A 78 -6.53 -1.64 5.07
CA ILE A 78 -5.61 -0.69 4.43
C ILE A 78 -5.22 -1.17 3.03
N GLY A 79 -5.18 -0.24 2.07
CA GLY A 79 -4.56 -0.46 0.77
C GLY A 79 -5.49 -0.97 -0.33
N ARG A 80 -6.81 -0.80 -0.19
CA ARG A 80 -7.76 -0.94 -1.31
C ARG A 80 -7.76 0.30 -2.19
N ILE A 81 -7.76 0.11 -3.50
CA ILE A 81 -8.00 1.19 -4.47
C ILE A 81 -8.81 0.65 -5.66
N ASP A 82 -9.77 1.42 -6.16
CA ASP A 82 -10.56 1.15 -7.37
C ASP A 82 -10.30 2.30 -8.35
N ILE A 83 -9.67 1.99 -9.49
CA ILE A 83 -9.21 2.99 -10.46
C ILE A 83 -9.46 2.54 -11.89
N VAL A 84 -9.53 3.53 -12.78
CA VAL A 84 -9.36 3.33 -14.22
C VAL A 84 -7.96 3.79 -14.60
N GLU A 85 -7.21 2.93 -15.26
CA GLU A 85 -5.82 3.16 -15.67
C GLU A 85 -5.65 3.08 -17.19
N ASP A 86 -4.63 3.77 -17.70
CA ASP A 86 -4.20 3.65 -19.08
C ASP A 86 -3.24 2.47 -19.22
N ARG A 87 -3.57 1.51 -20.09
CA ARG A 87 -2.69 0.39 -20.45
C ARG A 87 -1.70 0.85 -21.52
N TYR A 88 -0.49 0.29 -21.46
CA TYR A 88 0.58 0.59 -22.41
C TYR A 88 0.17 0.40 -23.89
N ILE A 89 -0.67 -0.60 -24.19
CA ILE A 89 -1.15 -0.88 -25.55
C ILE A 89 -2.32 0.01 -26.02
N GLY A 90 -2.66 1.08 -25.27
CA GLY A 90 -3.60 2.12 -25.71
C GLY A 90 -5.07 1.87 -25.38
N MET A 91 -5.35 1.17 -24.27
CA MET A 91 -6.73 0.94 -23.79
C MET A 91 -6.87 1.40 -22.34
N LYS A 92 -8.07 1.82 -21.95
CA LYS A 92 -8.39 2.02 -20.53
C LYS A 92 -8.86 0.71 -19.93
N SER A 93 -8.49 0.44 -18.69
CA SER A 93 -8.89 -0.73 -17.94
C SER A 93 -9.25 -0.32 -16.52
N ARG A 94 -10.35 -0.84 -16.00
CA ARG A 94 -10.69 -0.65 -14.59
C ARG A 94 -10.11 -1.81 -13.79
N GLY A 95 -9.39 -1.48 -12.72
CA GLY A 95 -8.80 -2.45 -11.81
C GLY A 95 -9.07 -2.09 -10.36
N VAL A 96 -9.34 -3.11 -9.55
CA VAL A 96 -9.41 -3.01 -8.10
C VAL A 96 -8.18 -3.72 -7.53
N TYR A 97 -7.44 -3.04 -6.65
CA TYR A 97 -6.17 -3.55 -6.11
C TYR A 97 -6.16 -3.56 -4.59
N GLU A 98 -5.52 -4.59 -4.02
CA GLU A 98 -5.24 -4.70 -2.58
C GLU A 98 -3.72 -4.68 -2.35
N THR A 99 -3.18 -3.62 -1.75
CA THR A 99 -1.72 -3.46 -1.52
C THR A 99 -1.40 -3.07 -0.06
N PRO A 100 -1.83 -3.84 0.95
CA PRO A 100 -1.80 -3.40 2.36
C PRO A 100 -0.42 -2.99 2.87
N GLY A 101 0.57 -3.89 2.80
CA GLY A 101 1.91 -3.59 3.32
C GLY A 101 2.66 -2.53 2.51
N GLY A 102 2.43 -2.50 1.18
CA GLY A 102 3.00 -1.47 0.31
C GLY A 102 2.44 -0.08 0.62
N THR A 103 1.13 0.05 0.85
CA THR A 103 0.49 1.31 1.23
C THR A 103 1.05 1.84 2.55
N ILE A 104 1.23 0.97 3.56
CA ILE A 104 1.81 1.37 4.85
C ILE A 104 3.25 1.85 4.67
N LEU A 105 4.10 1.06 3.99
CA LEU A 105 5.50 1.43 3.76
C LEU A 105 5.63 2.73 2.96
N TRP A 106 4.82 2.90 1.92
CA TRP A 106 4.82 4.09 1.08
C TRP A 106 4.46 5.35 1.88
N THR A 107 3.44 5.25 2.73
CA THR A 107 3.04 6.35 3.62
C THR A 107 4.15 6.70 4.60
N ALA A 108 4.76 5.70 5.23
CA ALA A 108 5.81 5.91 6.23
C ALA A 108 7.10 6.50 5.63
N ILE A 109 7.56 6.01 4.47
CA ILE A 109 8.77 6.54 3.84
C ILE A 109 8.54 7.97 3.32
N ARG A 110 7.35 8.27 2.80
CA ARG A 110 7.01 9.63 2.36
C ARG A 110 7.03 10.63 3.49
N ASP A 111 6.55 10.24 4.68
CA ASP A 111 6.63 11.07 5.89
C ASP A 111 8.09 11.31 6.32
N LEU A 112 8.89 10.25 6.39
CA LEU A 112 10.32 10.37 6.74
C LEU A 112 11.12 11.19 5.74
N GLU A 113 10.84 11.06 4.44
CA GLU A 113 11.48 11.86 3.38
C GLU A 113 11.25 13.36 3.56
N LEU A 114 10.10 13.79 4.10
CA LEU A 114 9.83 15.21 4.38
C LEU A 114 10.74 15.77 5.47
N LEU A 115 11.15 14.93 6.42
CA LEU A 115 12.06 15.30 7.50
C LEU A 115 13.53 15.27 7.05
N CYS A 116 13.89 14.32 6.18
CA CYS A 116 15.29 14.04 5.84
C CYS A 116 15.79 14.67 4.54
N LEU A 117 14.90 14.95 3.58
CA LEU A 117 15.31 15.49 2.28
C LEU A 117 15.26 17.01 2.26
N ASP A 118 16.25 17.61 1.61
CA ASP A 118 16.16 19.01 1.21
C ASP A 118 14.93 19.24 0.30
N ARG A 119 14.34 20.43 0.42
CA ARG A 119 13.13 20.81 -0.31
C ARG A 119 13.28 20.69 -1.82
N GLU A 120 14.40 21.16 -2.38
CA GLU A 120 14.62 21.13 -3.83
C GLU A 120 14.92 19.70 -4.31
N VAL A 121 15.62 18.90 -3.51
CA VAL A 121 15.79 17.46 -3.77
C VAL A 121 14.44 16.74 -3.81
N ASN A 122 13.56 16.99 -2.84
CA ASN A 122 12.23 16.35 -2.80
C ASN A 122 11.36 16.74 -4.00
N LYS A 123 11.43 18.00 -4.49
CA LYS A 123 10.75 18.42 -5.72
C LYS A 123 11.25 17.66 -6.95
N ILE A 124 12.57 17.54 -7.11
CA ILE A 124 13.16 16.80 -8.24
C ILE A 124 12.79 15.32 -8.16
N ARG A 125 12.90 14.71 -6.96
CA ARG A 125 12.50 13.33 -6.70
C ARG A 125 11.02 13.10 -7.06
N ALA A 126 10.12 14.02 -6.73
CA ALA A 126 8.70 13.90 -7.07
C ALA A 126 8.47 13.93 -8.60
N LYS A 127 9.18 14.79 -9.33
CA LYS A 127 9.11 14.82 -10.79
C LYS A 127 9.61 13.50 -11.41
N LEU A 128 10.78 13.04 -10.97
CA LEU A 128 11.39 11.81 -11.47
C LEU A 128 10.58 10.56 -11.08
N ALA A 129 9.87 10.58 -9.96
CA ALA A 129 9.02 9.46 -9.53
C ALA A 129 7.89 9.17 -10.53
N GLN A 130 7.34 10.21 -11.17
CA GLN A 130 6.32 10.02 -12.20
C GLN A 130 6.92 9.33 -13.44
N GLU A 131 8.04 9.83 -13.93
CA GLU A 131 8.77 9.23 -15.07
C GLU A 131 9.27 7.81 -14.76
N PHE A 132 9.56 7.52 -13.50
CA PHE A 132 9.94 6.17 -13.04
C PHE A 132 8.74 5.23 -13.02
N ALA A 133 7.55 5.70 -12.66
CA ALA A 133 6.33 4.89 -12.60
C ALA A 133 5.71 4.59 -13.97
N GLU A 134 6.03 5.38 -15.00
CA GLU A 134 5.59 5.16 -16.39
C GLU A 134 6.38 4.04 -17.10
N LYS A 135 7.51 3.62 -16.54
CA LYS A 135 8.38 2.58 -17.10
C LYS A 135 8.07 1.20 -16.54
#